data_AF-A0A4Q5Y0P6-F1
#
_entry.id   AF-A0A4Q5Y0P6-F1
#
_cell.length_a   1.000
_cell.length_b   1.000
_cell.length_c   1.000
_cell.angle_alpha   90.00
_cell.angle_beta   90.00
_cell.angle_gamma   90.00
#
_symmetry.space_group_name_H-M   'P 1'
#
loop_
_entity.id
_entity.type
_entity.pdbx_description
1 polymer ?
#
loop_
_entity_poly.entity_id
_entity_poly.type
_entity_poly.pdbx_seq_one_letter_code
_entity_poly.pdbx_strand_id
1 'polypeptide(L)' 'PSVLISIPLRYMHTTVEMLHRRDIEQTIQLMYETLLTLTPKTNLSYF' A
#
# COMPACT_ATOMS: atom_id res chain seq x y z
N PRO A 1 9.93 9.15 8.56
CA PRO A 1 9.56 7.72 8.66
C PRO A 1 8.92 7.17 7.37
N SER A 2 9.28 5.93 7.00
CA SER A 2 8.69 5.18 5.88
C SER A 2 7.85 4.02 6.37
N VAL A 3 6.88 3.64 5.54
CA VAL A 3 6.17 2.37 5.62
C VAL A 3 6.15 1.73 4.23
N LEU A 4 6.25 0.41 4.19
CA LEU A 4 6.01 -0.41 3.00
C LEU A 4 4.62 -1.03 3.11
N ILE A 5 3.80 -0.85 2.06
CA ILE A 5 2.54 -1.57 1.88
C ILE A 5 2.78 -2.60 0.77
N SER A 6 2.61 -3.88 1.08
CA SER A 6 2.78 -4.97 0.12
C SER A 6 1.49 -5.77 -0.05
N ILE A 7 1.33 -6.35 -1.23
CA ILE A 7 0.20 -7.21 -1.61
C ILE A 7 0.76 -8.62 -1.85
N PRO A 8 0.14 -9.68 -1.33
CA PRO A 8 0.56 -11.04 -1.64
C PRO A 8 0.35 -11.32 -3.13
N LEU A 9 1.45 -11.54 -3.85
CA LEU A 9 1.41 -11.92 -5.26
C LEU A 9 2.09 -13.26 -5.51
N ARG A 10 1.64 -13.95 -6.56
CA ARG A 10 2.22 -15.19 -7.06
C ARG A 10 3.01 -14.90 -8.34
N TYR A 11 4.10 -15.65 -8.51
CA TYR A 11 4.98 -15.56 -9.68
C TYR A 11 5.67 -14.20 -9.85
N MET A 12 6.07 -13.59 -8.73
CA MET A 12 6.87 -12.36 -8.71
C MET A 12 8.14 -12.52 -9.57
N HIS A 13 8.45 -11.49 -10.35
CA HIS A 13 9.59 -11.47 -11.29
C HIS A 13 9.49 -12.46 -12.46
N THR A 14 8.27 -12.83 -12.85
CA THR A 14 8.03 -13.62 -14.07
C THR A 14 7.18 -12.84 -15.06
N THR A 15 7.04 -13.34 -16.30
CA THR A 15 6.28 -12.67 -17.36
C THR A 15 4.78 -12.60 -17.08
N VAL A 16 4.26 -13.43 -16.16
CA VAL A 16 2.86 -13.44 -15.75
C VAL A 16 2.80 -13.48 -14.23
N GLU A 17 2.43 -12.35 -13.62
CA GLU A 17 2.18 -12.26 -12.19
C GLU A 17 0.68 -12.39 -11.90
N MET A 18 0.32 -13.04 -10.80
CA MET A 18 -1.07 -13.25 -10.41
C MET A 18 -1.31 -12.77 -8.98
N LEU A 19 -2.41 -12.07 -8.77
CA LEU A 19 -2.85 -11.66 -7.44
C LEU A 19 -4.38 -11.66 -7.37
N HIS A 20 -4.90 -11.65 -6.15
CA HIS A 20 -6.33 -11.70 -5.91
C HIS A 20 -6.94 -10.30 -6.02
N ARG A 21 -8.02 -10.17 -6.81
CA ARG A 21 -8.66 -8.86 -7.07
C ARG A 21 -9.09 -8.13 -5.80
N ARG A 22 -9.60 -8.86 -4.80
CA ARG A 22 -10.04 -8.26 -3.53
C ARG A 22 -8.89 -7.58 -2.79
N ASP A 23 -7.68 -8.13 -2.89
CA ASP A 23 -6.51 -7.60 -2.17
C ASP A 23 -6.07 -6.28 -2.80
N ILE A 24 -6.30 -6.10 -4.11
CA ILE A 24 -6.14 -4.80 -4.81
C ILE A 24 -7.13 -3.78 -4.25
N GLU A 25 -8.41 -4.13 -4.25
CA GLU A 25 -9.49 -3.23 -3.82
C GLU A 25 -9.29 -2.78 -2.37
N GLN A 26 -8.93 -3.73 -1.48
CA GLN A 26 -8.63 -3.44 -0.07
C GLN A 26 -7.36 -2.59 0.10
N THR A 27 -6.32 -2.82 -0.70
CA THR A 27 -5.09 -2.01 -0.61
C THR A 27 -5.33 -0.58 -1.07
N ILE A 28 -6.12 -0.37 -2.12
CA ILE A 28 -6.53 0.97 -2.57
C ILE A 28 -7.32 1.67 -1.47
N GLN A 29 -8.28 0.99 -0.85
CA GLN A 29 -9.06 1.55 0.24
C GLN A 29 -8.18 1.91 1.44
N LEU A 30 -7.24 1.03 1.82
CA LEU A 30 -6.29 1.31 2.89
C LEU A 30 -5.45 2.56 2.59
N MET A 31 -4.91 2.69 1.37
CA MET A 31 -4.15 3.87 0.96
C MET A 31 -5.00 5.14 1.03
N TYR A 32 -6.23 5.08 0.54
CA TYR A 32 -7.17 6.20 0.55
C TYR A 32 -7.50 6.68 1.98
N GLU A 33 -7.91 5.78 2.86
CA GLU A 33 -8.24 6.11 4.25
C GLU A 33 -7.01 6.62 5.00
N THR A 34 -5.84 6.03 4.75
CA THR A 34 -4.58 6.50 5.34
C THR A 34 -4.34 7.97 4.98
N LEU A 35 -4.49 8.35 3.72
CA LEU A 35 -4.31 9.74 3.28
C LEU A 35 -5.33 10.70 3.91
N LEU A 36 -6.58 10.28 4.09
CA LEU A 36 -7.60 11.12 4.75
C LEU A 36 -7.27 11.40 6.22
N THR A 37 -6.62 10.46 6.90
CA THR A 37 -6.22 10.62 8.31
C THR A 37 -4.94 11.45 8.50
N LEU A 38 -4.17 11.70 7.43
CA LEU A 38 -2.96 12.50 7.51
C LEU A 38 -3.30 13.98 7.75
N THR A 39 -2.61 14.57 8.72
CA THR A 39 -2.73 16.00 9.01
C THR A 39 -1.35 16.65 8.98
N PRO A 40 -1.25 17.98 8.89
CA PRO A 40 0.03 18.69 9.02
C PRO A 40 0.75 18.45 10.36
N LYS A 41 0.04 17.92 11.37
CA LYS A 41 0.63 17.51 12.66
C LYS A 41 1.27 16.12 12.60
N THR A 42 0.97 15.33 11.58
CA THR A 42 1.58 14.02 11.35
C THR A 42 3.02 14.24 10.90
N ASN A 43 3.96 14.11 11.84
CA ASN A 43 5.37 14.31 11.54
C ASN A 43 5.93 13.11 10.76
N LEU A 44 6.16 13.33 9.47
CA LEU A 44 6.77 12.36 8.57
C LEU A 44 8.23 12.72 8.21
N SER A 45 8.91 13.54 9.02
CA SER A 45 10.32 13.86 8.83
C SER A 45 11.21 12.65 9.11
N TYR A 46 12.32 12.54 8.38
CA TYR A 46 13.40 11.60 8.67
C TYR A 46 14.54 12.23 9.48
N PHE A 47 14.55 13.56 9.54
CA PHE A 47 15.60 14.39 10.14
C PHE A 47 15.03 15.16 11.33
#